data_AF-A0A7R8P1C3-F1
#
_entry.id   AF-A0A7R8P1C3-F1
#
_cell.length_a   1.000
_cell.length_b   1.000
_cell.length_c   1.000
_cell.angle_alpha   90.00
_cell.angle_beta   90.00
_cell.angle_gamma   90.00
#
_symmetry.space_group_name_H-M   'P 1'
#
loop_
_entity.id
_entity.type
_entity.pdbx_description
1 polymer ?
#
loop_
_entity_poly.entity_id
_entity_poly.type
_entity_poly.pdbx_seq_one_letter_code
_entity_poly.pdbx_strand_id
1 'polypeptide(L)' 'MPGRRWWLLIVLIETLIFCTIGYNLNGGTPSIPWALAGLACGGLTVLVIIEAQKKQSGRTK' A
#
# COMPACT_ATOMS: atom_id res chain seq x y z
N MET A 1 -6.69 -14.65 12.51
CA MET A 1 -6.62 -14.33 11.07
C MET A 1 -5.22 -13.82 10.73
N PRO A 2 -4.45 -14.50 9.87
CA PRO A 2 -3.14 -14.01 9.40
C PRO A 2 -3.20 -12.69 8.59
N GLY A 3 -4.38 -12.08 8.41
CA GLY A 3 -4.62 -10.93 7.52
C GLY A 3 -3.85 -9.64 7.82
N ARG A 4 -3.57 -9.29 9.09
CA ARG A 4 -2.81 -8.05 9.40
C ARG A 4 -1.37 -8.07 8.88
N ARG A 5 -0.75 -9.25 8.84
CA ARG A 5 0.63 -9.40 8.36
C ARG A 5 0.72 -9.15 6.86
N TRP A 6 -0.33 -9.51 6.11
CA TRP A 6 -0.44 -9.24 4.68
C TRP A 6 -0.71 -7.77 4.38
N TRP A 7 -1.43 -7.04 5.24
CA TRP A 7 -1.63 -5.60 5.07
C TRP A 7 -0.33 -4.81 5.11
N LEU A 8 0.54 -5.12 6.07
CA LEU A 8 1.86 -4.49 6.16
C LEU A 8 2.74 -4.81 4.96
N LEU A 9 2.64 -6.03 4.41
CA LEU A 9 3.35 -6.40 3.18
C LEU A 9 2.86 -5.61 1.97
N ILE A 10 1.55 -5.41 1.83
CA ILE A 10 0.97 -4.59 0.74
C ILE A 10 1.50 -3.16 0.83
N VAL A 11 1.43 -2.54 2.01
CA VAL A 11 1.93 -1.18 2.23
C VAL A 11 3.43 -1.09 1.92
N LEU A 12 4.21 -2.07 2.39
CA LEU A 12 5.66 -2.09 2.17
C LEU A 12 6.01 -2.26 0.69
N ILE A 13 5.34 -3.15 -0.03
CA ILE A 13 5.55 -3.36 -1.47
C ILE A 13 5.21 -2.10 -2.25
N GLU A 14 4.05 -1.48 -2.01
CA GLU A 14 3.67 -0.24 -2.71
C GLU A 14 4.63 0.90 -2.39
N THR A 15 5.05 1.03 -1.13
CA THR A 15 6.06 2.03 -0.73
C THR A 15 7.38 1.82 -1.48
N LEU A 16 7.84 0.58 -1.61
CA LEU A 16 9.06 0.26 -2.35
C LEU A 16 8.92 0.57 -3.85
N ILE A 17 7.78 0.24 -4.47
CA ILE A 17 7.51 0.55 -5.88
C ILE A 17 7.60 2.06 -6.12
N PHE A 18 6.92 2.86 -5.29
CA PHE A 18 6.98 4.33 -5.40
C PHE A 18 8.37 4.87 -5.14
N CYS A 19 9.11 4.33 -4.16
CA CYS A 19 10.51 4.70 -3.93
C CYS A 19 11.39 4.40 -5.15
N THR A 20 11.22 3.24 -5.80
CA THR A 20 11.98 2.89 -7.01
C THR A 20 11.64 3.80 -8.18
N ILE A 21 10.35 4.11 -8.38
CA ILE A 21 9.90 5.08 -9.40
C ILE A 21 10.52 6.45 -9.12
N GLY A 22 10.38 6.93 -7.88
CA GLY A 22 10.93 8.20 -7.44
C GLY A 22 12.44 8.26 -7.56
N TYR A 23 13.15 7.18 -7.29
CA TYR A 23 14.61 7.09 -7.43
C TYR A 23 15.04 7.26 -8.89
N ASN A 24 14.35 6.60 -9.82
CA ASN A 24 14.64 6.72 -11.26
C ASN A 24 14.27 8.11 -11.79
N LEU A 25 13.13 8.66 -11.38
CA LEU A 25 12.68 10.00 -11.79
C LEU A 25 13.54 11.12 -11.21
N ASN A 26 14.14 10.91 -10.03
CA ASN A 26 14.98 11.90 -9.35
C ASN A 26 16.47 11.71 -9.64
N GLY A 27 16.82 11.10 -10.78
CA GLY A 27 18.20 10.98 -11.25
C GLY A 27 19.11 10.10 -10.37
N GLY A 28 18.56 9.07 -9.73
CA GLY A 28 19.32 8.19 -8.84
C GLY A 28 19.49 8.74 -7.42
N THR A 29 18.66 9.70 -7.02
CA THR A 29 18.63 10.21 -5.65
C THR A 29 17.36 9.77 -4.91
N PRO A 30 17.47 9.37 -3.64
CA PRO A 30 16.30 9.00 -2.84
C PRO A 30 15.39 10.21 -2.65
N SER A 31 14.09 10.00 -2.80
CA SER A 31 13.09 11.06 -2.71
C SER A 31 12.02 10.75 -1.66
N ILE A 32 12.05 11.55 -0.59
CA ILE A 32 11.09 11.45 0.53
C ILE A 32 9.63 11.62 0.07
N PRO A 33 9.29 12.55 -0.86
CA PRO A 33 7.91 12.71 -1.32
C PRO A 33 7.33 11.43 -1.94
N TRP A 34 8.15 10.66 -2.64
CA TRP A 34 7.73 9.41 -3.27
C TRP A 34 7.51 8.30 -2.23
N ALA A 35 8.35 8.23 -1.20
CA ALA A 35 8.14 7.31 -0.08
C ALA A 35 6.81 7.60 0.64
N LEU A 36 6.50 8.87 0.90
CA LEU A 36 5.24 9.28 1.52
C LEU A 36 4.03 8.97 0.63
N ALA A 37 4.15 9.20 -0.69
CA ALA A 37 3.11 8.86 -1.66
C ALA A 37 2.83 7.36 -1.67
N GLY A 38 3.88 6.53 -1.65
CA GLY A 38 3.74 5.07 -1.59
C GLY A 38 3.13 4.57 -0.29
N LEU A 39 3.46 5.18 0.84
CA LEU A 39 2.87 4.84 2.14
C LEU A 39 1.38 5.21 2.19
N ALA A 40 1.02 6.39 1.67
CA ALA A 40 -0.37 6.83 1.55
C ALA A 40 -1.17 5.91 0.61
N CYS A 41 -0.59 5.54 -0.54
CA CYS A 41 -1.19 4.60 -1.49
C CYS A 41 -1.42 3.23 -0.82
N GLY A 42 -0.39 2.69 -0.17
CA GLY A 42 -0.43 1.42 0.56
C GLY A 42 -1.52 1.37 1.62
N GLY A 43 -1.61 2.44 2.42
CA GLY A 43 -2.65 2.57 3.44
C GLY A 43 -4.06 2.58 2.83
N LEU A 44 -4.23 3.29 1.71
CA LEU A 44 -5.51 3.38 1.01
C LEU A 44 -5.91 2.02 0.40
N THR A 45 -4.98 1.31 -0.22
CA THR A 45 -5.22 -0.05 -0.74
C THR A 45 -5.67 -0.99 0.36
N VAL A 46 -5.01 -0.97 1.52
CA VAL A 46 -5.42 -1.78 2.68
C VAL A 46 -6.83 -1.41 3.16
N LEU A 47 -7.16 -0.12 3.24
CA LEU A 47 -8.50 0.32 3.64
C LEU A 47 -9.58 -0.17 2.66
N VAL A 48 -9.32 -0.08 1.36
CA VAL A 48 -10.24 -0.60 0.33
C VAL A 48 -10.42 -2.10 0.46
N ILE A 49 -9.35 -2.86 0.69
CA ILE A 49 -9.43 -4.31 0.92
C ILE A 49 -10.27 -4.61 2.16
N ILE A 50 -10.06 -3.90 3.27
CA ILE A 50 -10.83 -4.08 4.51
C ILE A 50 -12.32 -3.86 4.27
N GLU A 51 -12.69 -2.77 3.61
CA GLU A 51 -14.08 -2.45 3.32
C GLU A 51 -14.71 -3.42 2.31
N ALA A 52 -13.94 -3.90 1.33
CA ALA A 52 -14.38 -4.94 0.41
C ALA A 52 -14.66 -6.28 1.15
N GLN A 53 -13.76 -6.68 2.06
CA GLN A 53 -13.93 -7.90 2.86
C GLN A 53 -15.14 -7.81 3.80
N LYS A 54 -15.38 -6.64 4.43
CA LYS A 54 -16.59 -6.38 5.22
C LYS A 54 -17.86 -6.54 4.38
N LYS A 55 -17.88 -5.92 3.19
CA LYS A 55 -19.04 -5.99 2.28
C LYS A 55 -19.31 -7.41 1.81
N GLN A 56 -18.27 -8.20 1.57
CA GLN A 56 -18.39 -9.60 1.18
C GLN A 56 -18.91 -10.48 2.33
N SER A 57 -18.46 -10.26 3.55
CA SER A 57 -18.94 -10.96 4.75
C SER A 57 -20.43 -10.68 5.05
N GLY A 58 -20.90 -9.46 4.80
CA GLY A 58 -22.31 -9.09 4.92
C GLY A 58 -23.23 -9.64 3.82
N ARG A 59 -22.67 -10.16 2.72
CA ARG A 59 -23.41 -10.73 1.57
C ARG A 59 -23.60 -12.24 1.67
N THR A 60 -22.89 -12.89 2.61
CA THR A 60 -22.92 -14.34 2.87
C THR A 60 -23.76 -14.71 4.09
N LYS A 61 -24.73 -13.85 4.45
CA LYS A 61 -25.81 -14.10 5.40
C LYS A 61 -27.13 -13.84 4.71
#